data_AF-A0AAV6TW49-F1
#
_entry.id   AF-A0AAV6TW49-F1
#
_cell.length_a   1.000
_cell.length_b   1.000
_cell.length_c   1.000
_cell.angle_alpha   90.00
_cell.angle_beta   90.00
_cell.angle_gamma   90.00
#
_symmetry.space_group_name_H-M   'P 1'
#
loop_
_entity.id
_entity.type
_entity.pdbx_description
1 polymer ?
#
loop_
_entity_poly.entity_id
_entity_poly.type
_entity_poly.pdbx_seq_one_letter_code
_entity_poly.pdbx_strand_id
1 'polypeptide(L)'
;MLTAIKCHILPRFDHLLRNLALQKQDISKLDSVIRQVGKSILNLPQRGDPNSVYIPTARGGAGLPSISDLVDIHAVNYAFKVLS
;
A
#
# COMPACT_ATOMS: atom_id res chain seq x y z
N MET A 1 -3.53 -11.83 11.37
CA MET A 1 -3.16 -10.40 11.49
C MET A 1 -3.08 -9.68 10.15
N LEU A 2 -2.41 -10.23 9.13
CA LEU A 2 -2.27 -9.59 7.81
C LEU A 2 -3.61 -9.31 7.09
N THR A 3 -4.58 -10.21 7.24
CA THR A 3 -5.95 -10.03 6.72
C THR A 3 -6.68 -8.85 7.38
N ALA A 4 -6.44 -8.60 8.67
CA ALA A 4 -7.05 -7.48 9.39
C ALA A 4 -6.52 -6.13 8.89
N ILE A 5 -5.22 -6.05 8.56
CA ILE A 5 -4.62 -4.86 7.95
C ILE A 5 -5.25 -4.60 6.57
N LYS A 6 -5.38 -5.65 5.74
CA LYS A 6 -6.03 -5.55 4.43
C LYS A 6 -7.50 -5.14 4.52
N CYS A 7 -8.25 -5.64 5.51
CA CYS A 7 -9.68 -5.37 5.62
C CYS A 7 -10.04 -4.07 6.36
N HIS A 8 -9.19 -3.54 7.23
CA HIS A 8 -9.57 -2.39 8.08
C HIS A 8 -8.66 -1.18 7.93
N ILE A 9 -7.36 -1.39 7.74
CA ILE A 9 -6.40 -0.29 7.70
C ILE A 9 -6.32 0.24 6.26
N LEU A 10 -6.22 -0.67 5.29
CA LEU A 10 -6.13 -0.33 3.87
C LEU A 10 -7.32 0.48 3.34
N PRO A 11 -8.60 0.15 3.63
CA PRO A 11 -9.73 0.95 3.18
C PRO A 11 -9.78 2.35 3.79
N ARG A 12 -9.25 2.52 5.00
CA ARG A 12 -9.15 3.84 5.65
C ARG A 12 -8.09 4.70 4.99
N PHE A 13 -6.93 4.11 4.68
CA PHE A 13 -5.92 4.80 3.87
C PHE A 13 -6.43 5.12 2.48
N ASP A 14 -7.13 4.19 1.82
CA ASP A 14 -7.78 4.39 0.52
C ASP A 14 -8.70 5.62 0.53
N HIS A 15 -9.53 5.73 1.57
CA HIS A 15 -10.42 6.87 1.76
C HIS A 15 -9.66 8.19 2.00
N LEU A 16 -8.60 8.17 2.80
CA LEU A 16 -7.76 9.35 3.05
C LEU A 16 -7.03 9.79 1.76
N LEU A 17 -6.50 8.84 0.99
CA LEU A 17 -5.77 9.10 -0.27
C LEU A 17 -6.68 9.71 -1.34
N ARG A 18 -7.97 9.35 -1.35
CA ARG A 18 -8.96 9.95 -2.27
C ARG A 18 -9.31 11.40 -1.90
N ASN A 19 -9.22 11.75 -0.62
CA ASN A 19 -9.66 13.06 -0.13
C ASN A 19 -8.50 14.04 0.12
N LEU A 20 -7.27 13.55 0.29
CA LEU A 20 -6.08 14.38 0.48
C LEU A 20 -5.19 14.36 -0.76
N ALA A 21 -4.82 15.55 -1.22
CA ALA A 21 -3.70 15.73 -2.15
C ALA A 21 -2.37 15.51 -1.40
N LEU A 22 -1.93 14.26 -1.30
CA LEU A 22 -0.65 13.92 -0.70
C LEU A 22 0.49 14.08 -1.71
N GLN A 23 1.60 14.66 -1.27
CA GLN A 23 2.80 14.72 -2.09
C GLN A 23 3.44 13.33 -2.22
N LYS A 24 4.06 13.05 -3.38
CA LYS A 24 4.71 11.76 -3.67
C LYS A 24 5.77 11.36 -2.61
N GLN A 25 6.40 12.34 -1.99
CA GLN A 25 7.37 12.13 -0.92
C GLN A 25 6.73 11.55 0.35
N ASP A 26 5.52 12.00 0.71
CA ASP A 26 4.82 11.53 1.90
C ASP A 26 4.22 10.15 1.69
N ILE A 27 3.78 9.85 0.46
CA ILE A 27 3.37 8.50 0.05
C ILE A 27 4.53 7.51 0.19
N SER A 28 5.72 7.91 -0.26
CA SER A 28 6.93 7.06 -0.17
C SER A 28 7.34 6.79 1.29
N LYS A 29 7.23 7.79 2.17
CA LYS A 29 7.46 7.61 3.61
C LYS A 29 6.44 6.65 4.22
N LEU A 30 5.16 6.81 3.86
CA LEU A 30 4.10 5.95 4.36
C LEU A 30 4.29 4.49 3.92
N ASP A 31 4.65 4.26 2.65
CA ASP A 31 4.98 2.92 2.15
C ASP A 31 6.18 2.31 2.87
N SER A 32 7.18 3.12 3.23
CA SER A 32 8.33 2.62 4.00
C SER A 32 7.93 2.12 5.40
N VAL A 33 7.02 2.84 6.07
CA VAL A 33 6.47 2.45 7.37
C VAL A 33 5.62 1.19 7.25
N ILE A 34 4.72 1.13 6.26
CA ILE A 34 3.89 -0.07 6.03
C ILE A 34 4.76 -1.28 5.73
N ARG A 35 5.82 -1.13 4.93
CA ARG A 35 6.80 -2.20 4.72
C ARG A 35 7.43 -2.63 6.04
N GLN A 36 7.95 -1.70 6.83
CA GLN A 36 8.67 -2.04 8.07
C GLN A 36 7.76 -2.79 9.05
N VAL A 37 6.52 -2.33 9.19
CA VAL A 37 5.48 -2.98 10.00
C VAL A 37 5.12 -4.34 9.41
N GLY A 38 4.88 -4.43 8.10
CA GLY A 38 4.57 -5.68 7.40
C GLY A 38 5.67 -6.72 7.58
N LYS A 39 6.94 -6.31 7.44
CA LYS A 39 8.10 -7.16 7.70
C LYS A 39 8.17 -7.60 9.16
N SER A 40 7.94 -6.69 10.11
CA SER A 40 7.93 -7.01 11.54
C SER A 40 6.86 -8.05 11.88
N ILE A 41 5.65 -7.92 11.32
CA ILE A 41 4.53 -8.84 11.57
C ILE A 41 4.81 -10.23 10.98
N LEU A 42 5.53 -10.28 9.86
CA LEU A 42 5.91 -11.52 9.19
C LEU A 42 7.24 -12.10 9.68
N ASN A 43 7.88 -11.47 10.67
CA ASN A 43 9.24 -11.81 11.11
C ASN A 43 10.26 -11.85 9.96
N LEU A 44 10.09 -10.99 8.95
CA LEU A 44 11.00 -10.86 7.81
C LEU A 44 12.18 -9.96 8.15
N PRO A 45 13.37 -10.21 7.55
CA PRO A 45 14.53 -9.37 7.74
C PRO A 45 14.28 -7.94 7.23
N GLN A 46 14.50 -6.96 8.10
CA GLN A 46 14.29 -5.54 7.79
C GLN A 46 15.16 -5.06 6.64
N ARG A 47 16.42 -5.55 6.57
CA ARG A 47 17.37 -5.33 5.46
C ARG A 47 17.22 -6.29 4.27
N GLY A 48 16.17 -7.12 4.25
CA GLY A 48 15.88 -8.03 3.13
C GLY A 48 15.14 -7.36 1.97
N ASP A 49 14.77 -8.16 0.96
CA ASP A 49 14.15 -7.64 -0.26
C ASP A 49 12.94 -6.74 0.07
N PRO A 50 12.98 -5.47 -0.38
CA PRO A 50 11.86 -4.57 -0.27
C PRO A 50 10.51 -5.19 -0.74
N ASN A 51 10.51 -5.93 -1.83
CA ASN A 51 9.28 -6.32 -2.52
C ASN A 51 8.54 -7.49 -1.86
N SER A 52 9.18 -8.20 -0.93
CA SER A 52 8.61 -9.34 -0.19
C SER A 52 7.21 -9.09 0.42
N VAL A 53 6.95 -7.86 0.85
CA VAL A 53 5.66 -7.47 1.45
C VAL A 53 4.58 -7.26 0.37
N TYR A 54 4.96 -6.77 -0.81
CA TYR A 54 4.02 -6.42 -1.88
C TYR A 54 3.78 -7.57 -2.88
N ILE A 55 4.68 -8.55 -2.93
CA ILE A 55 4.54 -9.73 -3.77
C ILE A 55 3.26 -10.49 -3.41
N PRO A 56 2.45 -10.93 -4.39
CA PRO A 56 1.26 -11.74 -4.15
C PRO A 56 1.55 -12.99 -3.31
N THR A 57 0.59 -13.41 -2.50
CA THR A 57 0.70 -14.63 -1.67
C THR A 57 0.97 -15.88 -2.51
N ALA A 58 0.44 -15.94 -3.73
CA ALA A 58 0.70 -17.02 -4.69
C ALA A 58 2.18 -17.14 -5.11
N ARG A 59 2.99 -16.08 -4.94
CA ARG A 59 4.43 -16.05 -5.21
C ARG A 59 5.26 -16.05 -3.92
N GLY A 60 4.66 -16.39 -2.78
CA GLY A 60 5.34 -16.46 -1.48
C GLY A 60 5.53 -15.13 -0.76
N GLY A 61 4.85 -14.05 -1.20
CA GLY A 61 4.87 -12.75 -0.52
C GLY A 61 3.66 -12.51 0.40
N ALA A 62 3.57 -11.31 0.98
CA ALA A 62 2.46 -10.96 1.88
C ALA A 62 1.19 -10.48 1.14
N GLY A 63 1.32 -10.14 -0.14
CA GLY A 63 0.26 -9.66 -1.01
C GLY A 63 -0.40 -8.38 -0.53
N LEU A 64 0.30 -7.54 0.23
CA LEU A 64 -0.19 -6.21 0.57
C LEU A 64 -0.10 -5.33 -0.69
N PRO A 65 -1.15 -4.60 -1.07
CA PRO A 65 -1.03 -3.58 -2.09
C PRO A 65 -0.11 -2.45 -1.60
N SER A 66 0.76 -1.93 -2.47
CA SER A 66 1.51 -0.72 -2.15
C SER A 66 0.58 0.49 -2.17
N ILE A 67 0.84 1.48 -1.33
CA ILE A 67 0.03 2.70 -1.31
C ILE A 67 0.25 3.50 -2.58
N SER A 68 1.48 3.51 -3.11
CA SER A 68 1.77 4.17 -4.39
C SER A 68 0.89 3.64 -5.51
N ASP A 69 0.75 2.31 -5.63
CA ASP A 69 -0.10 1.70 -6.66
C ASP A 69 -1.58 2.08 -6.46
N LEU A 70 -2.05 2.15 -5.21
CA LEU A 70 -3.42 2.58 -4.91
C LEU A 70 -3.68 4.04 -5.33
N VAL A 71 -2.73 4.94 -5.08
CA VAL A 71 -2.83 6.35 -5.49
C VAL A 71 -2.88 6.46 -7.01
N ASP A 72 -2.04 5.72 -7.74
CA ASP A 72 -2.02 5.73 -9.20
C ASP A 72 -3.35 5.20 -9.78
N ILE A 73 -3.90 4.12 -9.19
CA ILE A 73 -5.21 3.59 -9.56
C ILE A 73 -6.32 4.63 -9.32
N HIS A 74 -6.29 5.36 -8.20
CA HIS A 74 -7.27 6.42 -7.94
C HIS A 74 -7.12 7.61 -8.88
N ALA A 75 -5.89 8.01 -9.20
CA ALA A 75 -5.62 9.10 -10.14
C ALA A 75 -6.19 8.76 -11.53
N VAL A 76 -5.97 7.53 -12.02
CA VAL A 76 -6.53 7.05 -13.28
C VAL A 76 -8.06 6.98 -13.22
N ASN A 77 -8.63 6.42 -12.15
CA ASN A 77 -10.09 6.36 -11.98
C ASN A 77 -10.74 7.74 -11.91
N TYR A 78 -10.10 8.70 -11.24
CA TYR A 78 -10.56 10.07 -11.15
C TYR A 78 -10.50 10.75 -12.52
N ALA A 79 -9.38 10.64 -13.23
CA ALA A 79 -9.24 11.16 -14.58
C ALA A 79 -10.30 10.59 -15.53
N PHE A 80 -10.56 9.28 -15.46
CA PHE A 80 -11.60 8.64 -16.25
C PHE A 80 -13.00 9.19 -15.92
N LYS A 81 -13.35 9.36 -14.64
CA LYS A 81 -14.63 9.95 -14.22
C LYS A 81 -14.83 11.40 -14.62
N VAL A 82 -13.75 12.19 -14.71
CA VAL A 82 -13.81 13.59 -15.14
C VAL A 82 -13.97 13.68 -16.66
N LEU A 83 -13.46 12.70 -17.40
CA LEU A 83 -13.52 12.63 -18.86
C LEU A 83 -14.82 11.99 -19.40
N SER A 84 -15.56 11.26 -18.57
CA SER A 84 -16.85 10.62 -18.88
C SER A 84 -18.04 11.51 -18.50
#